data_AF-A0A6A5Z4J9-F1
#
_entry.id   AF-A0A6A5Z4J9-F1
#
_cell.length_a   1.000
_cell.length_b   1.000
_cell.length_c   1.000
_cell.angle_alpha   90.00
_cell.angle_beta   90.00
_cell.angle_gamma   90.00
#
_symmetry.space_group_name_H-M   'P 1'
#
loop_
_entity.id
_entity.type
_entity.pdbx_description
1 polymer ?
#
loop_
_entity_poly.entity_id
_entity_poly.type
_entity_poly.pdbx_seq_one_letter_code
_entity_poly.pdbx_strand_id
1 'polypeptide(L)'
;MSSQEEVDPDYLWILPKCFELTPEVRYERQMHEIVQFGSQASYLNRLNALANLQFRSTAMNWEDGPEHEQLHQEWQEFLQEANLLAKEYSLISYMFHKECLEALQAVGLDVRGGLAGLRKTMHEAKAAGLEYMPTTRLLVRDAEKARKHINIGIHLNSDIVVHPSTLDEASGCYTTISSLVGNTLTMKDLTRKLEENPDEDESWLLAREIFRLETKERYRGMLIDVALEEKLEEQLSNRRAAKRSRRN
;
A
#
# COMPACT_ATOMS: atom_id res chain seq x y z
N MET A 1 -24.32 -8.86 -22.35
CA MET A 1 -23.52 -7.67 -22.03
C MET A 1 -23.30 -7.72 -20.53
N SER A 2 -22.14 -8.22 -20.10
CA SER A 2 -21.82 -8.33 -18.67
C SER A 2 -21.65 -6.93 -18.12
N SER A 3 -22.40 -6.60 -17.07
CA SER A 3 -22.05 -5.53 -16.16
C SER A 3 -20.59 -5.75 -15.75
N GLN A 4 -19.67 -4.95 -16.25
CA GLN A 4 -18.37 -4.82 -15.60
C GLN A 4 -18.71 -4.31 -14.20
N GLU A 5 -18.53 -5.17 -13.20
CA GLU A 5 -18.55 -4.71 -11.80
C GLU A 5 -17.56 -3.56 -11.71
N GLU A 6 -18.03 -2.41 -11.24
CA GLU A 6 -17.21 -1.21 -11.10
C GLU A 6 -16.07 -1.53 -10.13
N VAL A 7 -14.84 -1.42 -10.60
CA VAL A 7 -13.65 -1.68 -9.80
C VAL A 7 -13.62 -0.69 -8.64
N ASP A 8 -13.37 -1.16 -7.42
CA ASP A 8 -13.20 -0.29 -6.25
C ASP A 8 -12.13 0.78 -6.56
N PRO A 9 -12.44 2.09 -6.46
CA PRO A 9 -11.49 3.16 -6.74
C PRO A 9 -10.18 3.06 -5.95
N ASP A 10 -10.20 2.48 -4.74
CA ASP A 10 -9.00 2.30 -3.92
C ASP A 10 -8.03 1.24 -4.51
N TYR A 11 -8.50 0.41 -5.46
CA TYR A 11 -7.66 -0.57 -6.17
C TYR A 11 -6.80 0.09 -7.25
N LEU A 12 -7.23 1.24 -7.78
CA LEU A 12 -6.49 2.00 -8.79
C LEU A 12 -5.16 2.56 -8.25
N TRP A 13 -5.01 2.64 -6.94
CA TRP A 13 -3.75 2.95 -6.28
C TRP A 13 -2.88 1.71 -6.12
N ILE A 14 -1.81 1.63 -6.92
CA ILE A 14 -0.79 0.58 -6.80
C ILE A 14 0.31 1.09 -5.87
N LEU A 15 0.14 0.82 -4.58
CA LEU A 15 1.12 1.19 -3.54
C LEU A 15 2.34 0.24 -3.54
N PRO A 16 3.53 0.68 -3.11
CA PRO A 16 4.66 -0.20 -2.87
C PRO A 16 4.31 -1.25 -1.82
N LYS A 17 4.93 -2.43 -1.85
CA LYS A 17 4.62 -3.52 -0.90
C LYS A 17 4.84 -3.12 0.57
N CYS A 18 5.87 -2.31 0.81
CA CYS A 18 6.27 -1.87 2.14
C CYS A 18 5.98 -0.37 2.32
N PHE A 19 5.66 0.02 3.54
CA PHE A 19 5.50 1.42 3.91
C PHE A 19 6.86 2.11 3.93
N GLU A 20 7.06 3.05 3.00
CA GLU A 20 8.34 3.72 2.78
C GLU A 20 8.20 5.24 2.90
N LEU A 21 8.98 5.83 3.81
CA LEU A 21 9.09 7.28 3.93
C LEU A 21 9.99 7.86 2.85
N THR A 22 9.59 9.03 2.36
CA THR A 22 10.44 9.90 1.54
C THR A 22 11.71 10.30 2.31
N PRO A 23 12.85 10.51 1.63
CA PRO A 23 14.10 10.90 2.29
C PRO A 23 13.97 12.12 3.21
N GLU A 24 13.13 13.08 2.83
CA GLU A 24 12.93 14.35 3.54
C GLU A 24 12.22 14.19 4.88
N VAL A 25 11.48 13.09 5.05
CA VAL A 25 10.61 12.84 6.22
C VAL A 25 11.18 11.76 7.15
N ARG A 26 12.32 11.16 6.77
CA ARG A 26 13.07 10.27 7.66
C ARG A 26 13.52 11.07 8.88
N TYR A 27 12.96 10.73 10.03
CA TYR A 27 13.21 11.44 11.27
C TYR A 27 14.21 10.62 12.08
N GLU A 28 15.44 11.12 12.11
CA GLU A 28 16.46 10.61 13.04
C GLU A 28 16.19 11.19 14.43
N ARG A 29 15.43 10.45 15.23
CA ARG A 29 15.16 10.83 16.62
C ARG A 29 16.47 10.93 17.40
N GLN A 30 16.72 12.07 18.03
CA GLN A 30 17.76 12.20 19.04
C GLN A 30 17.37 11.40 20.29
N MET A 31 18.31 10.65 20.87
CA MET A 31 18.05 9.51 21.77
C MET A 31 17.26 9.82 23.08
N HIS A 32 16.89 11.07 23.35
CA HIS A 32 16.24 11.51 24.61
C HIS A 32 15.13 12.57 24.44
N GLU A 33 14.64 12.80 23.22
CA GLU A 33 13.62 13.83 23.02
C GLU A 33 12.26 13.37 23.59
N ILE A 34 11.72 14.12 24.56
CA ILE A 34 10.33 13.99 25.01
C ILE A 34 9.49 14.65 23.93
N VAL A 35 8.65 13.86 23.27
CA VAL A 35 7.83 14.33 22.16
C VAL A 35 6.43 14.61 22.70
N GLN A 36 5.97 15.86 22.57
CA GLN A 36 4.62 16.23 22.96
C GLN A 36 3.60 15.54 22.05
N PHE A 37 2.57 14.94 22.63
CA PHE A 37 1.46 14.36 21.89
C PHE A 37 0.82 15.39 20.94
N GLY A 38 0.45 14.96 19.73
CA GLY A 38 -0.12 15.84 18.70
C GLY A 38 0.86 16.85 18.07
N SER A 39 2.14 16.88 18.48
CA SER A 39 3.15 17.71 17.81
C SER A 39 3.56 17.12 16.46
N GLN A 40 4.11 17.97 15.57
CA GLN A 40 4.69 17.51 14.30
C GLN A 40 5.76 16.43 14.51
N ALA A 41 6.58 16.56 15.55
CA ALA A 41 7.58 15.56 15.91
C ALA A 41 6.94 14.22 16.31
N SER A 42 5.78 14.24 16.99
CA SER A 42 5.04 13.01 17.34
C SER A 42 4.55 12.31 16.08
N TYR A 43 3.93 13.05 15.16
CA TYR A 43 3.47 12.52 13.89
C TYR A 43 4.60 11.88 13.09
N LEU A 44 5.73 12.59 12.95
CA LEU A 44 6.90 12.05 12.25
C LEU A 44 7.46 10.80 12.94
N ASN A 45 7.54 10.78 14.28
CA ASN A 45 7.95 9.61 15.04
C ASN A 45 7.03 8.40 14.77
N ARG A 46 5.71 8.60 14.72
CA ARG A 46 4.74 7.54 14.42
C ARG A 46 4.86 7.02 12.98
N LEU A 47 5.03 7.91 12.01
CA LEU A 47 5.30 7.51 10.62
C LEU A 47 6.60 6.69 10.51
N ASN A 48 7.65 7.05 11.25
CA ASN A 48 8.90 6.28 11.30
C ASN A 48 8.73 4.93 12.02
N ALA A 49 7.87 4.87 13.04
CA ALA A 49 7.52 3.63 13.72
C ALA A 49 6.81 2.64 12.78
N LEU A 50 5.91 3.13 11.92
CA LEU A 50 5.25 2.33 10.88
C LEU A 50 6.24 1.83 9.81
N ALA A 51 7.14 2.72 9.35
CA ALA A 51 8.15 2.36 8.36
C ALA A 51 9.11 1.27 8.84
N ASN A 52 9.49 1.27 10.12
CA ASN A 52 10.44 0.28 10.65
C ASN A 52 9.77 -0.84 11.47
N LEU A 53 8.43 -0.89 11.48
CA LEU A 53 7.64 -1.77 12.33
C LEU A 53 8.11 -1.80 13.81
N GLN A 54 8.57 -0.66 14.32
CA GLN A 54 9.17 -0.53 15.64
C GLN A 54 8.18 0.04 16.65
N PHE A 55 7.86 -0.75 17.67
CA PHE A 55 7.20 -0.24 18.86
C PHE A 55 8.23 0.47 19.76
N ARG A 56 8.57 1.72 19.42
CA ARG A 56 9.38 2.53 20.33
C ARG A 56 8.46 3.09 21.40
N SER A 57 8.59 2.60 22.63
CA SER A 57 7.96 3.28 23.77
C SER A 57 8.51 4.70 23.79
N THR A 58 7.63 5.64 23.49
CA THR A 58 7.91 7.04 23.78
C THR A 58 7.46 7.17 25.23
N ALA A 59 8.37 7.53 26.13
CA ALA A 59 7.96 7.85 27.49
C ALA A 59 7.01 9.04 27.37
N MET A 60 5.71 8.77 27.50
CA MET A 60 4.69 9.78 27.45
C MET A 60 4.37 10.13 28.91
N ASN A 61 4.68 11.35 29.30
CA ASN A 61 4.20 11.90 30.56
C ASN A 61 2.77 12.34 30.34
N TRP A 62 1.83 11.60 30.90
CA TRP A 62 0.43 12.02 30.97
C TRP A 62 0.18 12.55 32.37
N GLU A 63 -0.37 13.76 32.44
CA GLU A 63 -0.93 14.27 33.68
C GLU A 63 -2.32 13.64 33.86
N ASP A 64 -2.63 13.15 35.06
CA ASP A 64 -3.96 12.64 35.37
C ASP A 64 -4.99 13.75 35.15
N GLY A 65 -5.96 13.54 34.24
CA GLY A 65 -6.95 14.54 33.87
C GLY A 65 -8.09 13.97 33.02
N PRO A 66 -9.11 14.80 32.68
CA PRO A 66 -10.30 14.37 31.94
C PRO A 66 -9.99 13.69 30.60
N GLU A 67 -8.89 14.08 29.94
CA GLU A 67 -8.43 13.49 28.68
C GLU A 67 -8.02 12.01 28.85
N HIS A 68 -7.43 11.66 30.00
CA HIS A 68 -7.04 10.28 30.29
C HIS A 68 -8.25 9.38 30.56
N GLU A 69 -9.28 9.89 31.24
CA GLU A 69 -10.55 9.16 31.46
C GLU A 69 -11.27 8.89 30.13
N GLN A 70 -11.36 9.91 29.26
CA GLN A 70 -11.94 9.77 27.93
C GLN A 70 -11.18 8.70 27.12
N LEU A 71 -9.86 8.76 27.11
CA LEU A 71 -9.03 7.80 26.39
C LEU A 71 -9.19 6.36 26.93
N HIS A 72 -9.35 6.22 28.24
CA HIS A 72 -9.63 4.93 28.86
C HIS A 72 -10.99 4.39 28.41
N GLN A 73 -12.01 5.25 28.35
CA GLN A 73 -13.34 4.86 27.86
C GLN A 73 -13.28 4.42 26.39
N GLU A 74 -12.65 5.20 25.52
CA GLU A 74 -12.49 4.86 24.10
C GLU A 74 -11.74 3.54 23.91
N TRP A 75 -10.74 3.26 24.75
CA TRP A 75 -10.04 1.97 24.75
C TRP A 75 -10.96 0.81 25.15
N GLN A 76 -11.79 0.97 26.18
CA GLN A 76 -12.75 -0.06 26.61
C GLN A 76 -13.80 -0.33 25.53
N GLU A 77 -14.32 0.72 24.88
CA GLU A 77 -15.25 0.60 23.76
C GLU A 77 -14.60 -0.16 22.59
N PHE A 78 -13.37 0.19 22.22
CA PHE A 78 -12.62 -0.52 21.19
C PHE A 78 -12.39 -2.00 21.54
N LEU A 79 -12.07 -2.34 22.79
CA LEU A 79 -11.91 -3.73 23.22
C LEU A 79 -13.21 -4.52 23.02
N GLN A 80 -14.35 -3.92 23.35
CA GLN A 80 -15.66 -4.55 23.16
C GLN A 80 -15.97 -4.77 21.68
N GLU A 81 -15.81 -3.74 20.86
CA GLU A 81 -16.07 -3.79 19.41
C GLU A 81 -15.17 -4.80 18.70
N ALA A 82 -13.89 -4.83 19.07
CA ALA A 82 -12.90 -5.74 18.48
C ALA A 82 -12.92 -7.14 19.10
N ASN A 83 -13.80 -7.40 20.08
CA ASN A 83 -13.87 -8.64 20.85
C ASN A 83 -12.51 -9.06 21.45
N LEU A 84 -11.82 -8.11 22.08
CA LEU A 84 -10.50 -8.27 22.70
C LEU A 84 -10.58 -8.20 24.22
N LEU A 85 -9.69 -8.90 24.89
CA LEU A 85 -9.53 -8.78 26.34
C LEU A 85 -8.47 -7.73 26.68
N ALA A 86 -8.67 -7.01 27.78
CA ALA A 86 -7.71 -6.00 28.26
C ALA A 86 -6.28 -6.56 28.48
N LYS A 87 -6.17 -7.86 28.80
CA LYS A 87 -4.89 -8.57 28.95
C LYS A 87 -4.18 -8.84 27.60
N GLU A 88 -4.92 -8.82 26.49
CA GLU A 88 -4.41 -9.08 25.14
C GLU A 88 -4.01 -7.79 24.43
N TYR A 89 -4.58 -6.66 24.84
CA TYR A 89 -4.34 -5.39 24.20
C TYR A 89 -4.35 -4.23 25.20
N SER A 90 -3.16 -3.87 25.68
CA SER A 90 -2.97 -2.81 26.68
C SER A 90 -3.39 -1.43 26.17
N LEU A 91 -3.74 -0.54 27.10
CA LEU A 91 -4.01 0.87 26.82
C LEU A 91 -2.84 1.53 26.06
N ILE A 92 -1.59 1.24 26.44
CA ILE A 92 -0.39 1.77 25.78
C ILE A 92 -0.33 1.32 24.31
N SER A 93 -0.68 0.06 24.03
CA SER A 93 -0.75 -0.46 22.66
C SER A 93 -1.89 0.20 21.88
N TYR A 94 -3.06 0.39 22.50
CA TYR A 94 -4.17 1.13 21.90
C TYR A 94 -3.77 2.54 21.48
N MET A 95 -3.19 3.30 22.40
CA MET A 95 -2.72 4.66 22.14
C MET A 95 -1.72 4.74 21.00
N PHE A 96 -0.71 3.86 21.02
CA PHE A 96 0.29 3.81 19.96
C PHE A 96 -0.35 3.62 18.58
N HIS A 97 -1.28 2.67 18.44
CA HIS A 97 -1.94 2.44 17.15
C HIS A 97 -2.89 3.59 16.79
N LYS A 98 -3.58 4.19 17.76
CA LYS A 98 -4.44 5.36 17.55
C LYS A 98 -3.63 6.53 16.98
N GLU A 99 -2.49 6.84 17.60
CA GLU A 99 -1.58 7.89 17.11
C GLU A 99 -0.98 7.58 15.74
N CYS A 100 -0.66 6.31 15.46
CA CYS A 100 -0.22 5.90 14.14
C CYS A 100 -1.32 6.11 13.08
N LEU A 101 -2.57 5.77 13.40
CA LEU A 101 -3.70 6.01 12.50
C LEU A 101 -3.93 7.51 12.27
N GLU A 102 -3.91 8.31 13.33
CA GLU A 102 -4.02 9.77 13.25
C GLU A 102 -2.87 10.37 12.43
N ALA A 103 -1.65 9.84 12.56
CA ALA A 103 -0.51 10.28 11.76
C ALA A 103 -0.68 9.96 10.26
N LEU A 104 -1.22 8.78 9.92
CA LEU A 104 -1.57 8.42 8.54
C LEU A 104 -2.63 9.38 7.97
N GLN A 105 -3.70 9.62 8.73
CA GLN A 105 -4.78 10.55 8.36
C GLN A 105 -4.27 11.97 8.20
N ALA A 106 -3.38 12.40 9.10
CA ALA A 106 -2.73 13.69 9.01
C ALA A 106 -1.87 13.86 7.75
N VAL A 107 -1.38 12.78 7.11
CA VAL A 107 -0.66 12.86 5.84
C VAL A 107 -1.50 12.51 4.61
N GLY A 108 -2.81 12.31 4.75
CA GLY A 108 -3.69 12.03 3.61
C GLY A 108 -3.83 10.54 3.28
N LEU A 109 -3.46 9.67 4.21
CA LEU A 109 -3.71 8.23 4.12
C LEU A 109 -4.75 7.79 5.14
N ASP A 110 -5.35 6.63 4.93
CA ASP A 110 -6.27 6.00 5.87
C ASP A 110 -6.08 4.49 5.85
N VAL A 111 -6.72 3.76 6.76
CA VAL A 111 -6.59 2.30 6.86
C VAL A 111 -7.96 1.65 6.73
N ARG A 112 -8.10 0.68 5.82
CA ARG A 112 -9.29 -0.16 5.74
C ARG A 112 -9.49 -0.92 7.06
N GLY A 113 -10.69 -0.79 7.64
CA GLY A 113 -11.00 -1.31 8.98
C GLY A 113 -10.47 -0.43 10.12
N GLY A 114 -10.00 0.79 9.82
CA GLY A 114 -9.55 1.77 10.79
C GLY A 114 -8.47 1.24 11.74
N LEU A 115 -8.66 1.51 13.04
CA LEU A 115 -7.72 1.12 14.08
C LEU A 115 -7.56 -0.40 14.21
N ALA A 116 -8.65 -1.15 14.08
CA ALA A 116 -8.63 -2.61 14.13
C ALA A 116 -7.82 -3.19 12.96
N GLY A 117 -8.03 -2.65 11.75
CA GLY A 117 -7.27 -3.03 10.56
C GLY A 117 -5.77 -2.71 10.66
N LEU A 118 -5.42 -1.53 11.20
CA LEU A 118 -4.03 -1.15 11.44
C LEU A 118 -3.35 -2.11 12.43
N ARG A 119 -3.99 -2.38 13.57
CA ARG A 119 -3.51 -3.35 14.56
C ARG A 119 -3.29 -4.72 13.94
N LYS A 120 -4.29 -5.25 13.21
CA LYS A 120 -4.21 -6.58 12.55
C LYS A 120 -3.01 -6.63 11.60
N THR A 121 -2.86 -5.62 10.74
CA THR A 121 -1.74 -5.50 9.78
C THR A 121 -0.38 -5.52 10.48
N MET A 122 -0.20 -4.69 11.51
CA MET A 122 1.08 -4.62 12.23
C MET A 122 1.40 -5.93 12.98
N HIS A 123 0.37 -6.55 13.57
CA HIS A 123 0.53 -7.82 14.27
C HIS A 123 0.93 -8.95 13.32
N GLU A 124 0.23 -9.08 12.18
CA GLU A 124 0.51 -10.09 11.16
C GLU A 124 1.88 -9.89 10.52
N ALA A 125 2.25 -8.64 10.21
CA ALA A 125 3.56 -8.31 9.68
C ALA A 125 4.69 -8.74 10.64
N LYS A 126 4.52 -8.47 11.93
CA LYS A 126 5.48 -8.86 12.96
C LYS A 126 5.53 -10.38 13.13
N ALA A 127 4.39 -11.05 13.13
CA ALA A 127 4.32 -12.51 13.21
C ALA A 127 4.98 -13.20 12.01
N ALA A 128 4.92 -12.56 10.83
CA ALA A 128 5.60 -13.01 9.61
C ALA A 128 7.10 -12.63 9.57
N GLY A 129 7.63 -11.96 10.59
CA GLY A 129 9.03 -11.54 10.65
C GLY A 129 9.39 -10.40 9.69
N LEU A 130 8.40 -9.59 9.28
CA LEU A 130 8.65 -8.41 8.45
C LEU A 130 9.24 -7.27 9.28
N GLU A 131 10.14 -6.51 8.66
CA GLU A 131 10.74 -5.30 9.25
C GLU A 131 9.94 -4.03 8.93
N TYR A 132 8.90 -4.12 8.10
CA TYR A 132 8.15 -2.99 7.56
C TYR A 132 6.65 -3.27 7.64
N MET A 133 5.84 -2.20 7.75
CA MET A 133 4.38 -2.32 7.64
C MET A 133 3.97 -2.56 6.16
N PRO A 134 3.17 -3.59 5.86
CA PRO A 134 2.56 -3.77 4.55
C PRO A 134 1.57 -2.64 4.23
N THR A 135 1.51 -2.22 2.96
CA THR A 135 0.58 -1.17 2.52
C THR A 135 -0.78 -1.68 2.05
N THR A 136 -1.02 -3.00 2.14
CA THR A 136 -2.21 -3.67 1.58
C THR A 136 -3.54 -3.09 2.07
N ARG A 137 -3.57 -2.56 3.30
CA ARG A 137 -4.76 -1.90 3.90
C ARG A 137 -4.81 -0.39 3.74
N LEU A 138 -3.77 0.23 3.18
CA LEU A 138 -3.69 1.70 3.10
C LEU A 138 -4.58 2.22 1.97
N LEU A 139 -5.31 3.28 2.29
CA LEU A 139 -6.20 4.01 1.40
C LEU A 139 -5.61 5.40 1.18
N VAL A 140 -5.65 5.90 -0.06
CA VAL A 140 -5.13 7.22 -0.40
C VAL A 140 -6.30 8.20 -0.42
N ARG A 141 -6.37 9.08 0.60
CA ARG A 141 -7.44 10.09 0.71
C ARG A 141 -7.04 11.43 0.10
N ASP A 142 -5.77 11.79 0.25
CA ASP A 142 -5.17 13.00 -0.32
C ASP A 142 -3.76 12.65 -0.83
N ALA A 143 -3.66 12.43 -2.14
CA ALA A 143 -2.42 12.04 -2.78
C ALA A 143 -1.36 13.15 -2.76
N GLU A 144 -1.76 14.42 -2.84
CA GLU A 144 -0.84 15.55 -2.83
C GLU A 144 -0.16 15.70 -1.47
N LYS A 145 -0.92 15.47 -0.39
CA LYS A 145 -0.40 15.47 0.97
C LYS A 145 0.45 14.22 1.26
N ALA A 146 0.01 13.06 0.80
CA ALA A 146 0.69 11.80 1.08
C ALA A 146 2.04 11.70 0.38
N ARG A 147 2.16 12.14 -0.89
CA ARG A 147 3.41 12.13 -1.66
C ARG A 147 4.54 12.94 -1.05
N LYS A 148 4.23 13.92 -0.19
CA LYS A 148 5.24 14.72 0.53
C LYS A 148 5.93 13.93 1.64
N HIS A 149 5.36 12.80 2.06
CA HIS A 149 5.81 12.06 3.23
C HIS A 149 6.16 10.61 2.90
N ILE A 150 5.39 9.97 2.02
CA ILE A 150 5.41 8.53 1.80
C ILE A 150 5.45 8.25 0.30
N ASN A 151 6.15 7.18 -0.09
CA ASN A 151 6.05 6.63 -1.43
C ASN A 151 4.69 5.94 -1.61
N ILE A 152 3.74 6.61 -2.26
CA ILE A 152 2.41 6.06 -2.56
C ILE A 152 2.32 5.40 -3.93
N GLY A 153 3.45 5.11 -4.59
CA GLY A 153 3.47 4.46 -5.89
C GLY A 153 2.73 5.25 -6.97
N ILE A 154 1.88 4.55 -7.73
CA ILE A 154 1.19 5.10 -8.91
C ILE A 154 -0.33 4.97 -8.82
N HIS A 155 -1.02 5.87 -9.53
CA HIS A 155 -2.46 5.83 -9.72
C HIS A 155 -2.78 5.46 -11.17
N LEU A 156 -3.57 4.40 -11.35
CA LEU A 156 -4.13 4.03 -12.64
C LEU A 156 -5.38 4.87 -12.84
N ASN A 157 -5.34 5.89 -13.70
CA ASN A 157 -6.49 6.80 -13.90
C ASN A 157 -7.79 6.09 -14.30
N SER A 158 -7.69 4.85 -14.79
CA SER A 158 -8.79 3.94 -15.07
C SER A 158 -8.29 2.50 -14.95
N ASP A 159 -9.22 1.58 -14.75
CA ASP A 159 -9.02 0.14 -14.92
C ASP A 159 -8.70 -0.23 -16.38
N ILE A 160 -9.04 0.61 -17.36
CA ILE A 160 -8.69 0.45 -18.77
C ILE A 160 -7.28 0.97 -19.00
N VAL A 161 -6.39 0.07 -19.43
CA VAL A 161 -4.99 0.41 -19.68
C VAL A 161 -4.84 1.06 -21.05
N VAL A 162 -4.16 2.21 -21.09
CA VAL A 162 -3.78 2.88 -22.34
C VAL A 162 -2.60 2.13 -22.96
N HIS A 163 -2.74 1.70 -24.22
CA HIS A 163 -1.70 0.94 -24.89
C HIS A 163 -0.47 1.84 -25.17
N PRO A 164 0.75 1.44 -24.76
CA PRO A 164 1.97 2.18 -25.07
C PRO A 164 2.22 2.20 -26.58
N SER A 165 2.84 3.29 -27.07
CA SER A 165 3.12 3.48 -28.49
C SER A 165 4.52 3.01 -28.90
N THR A 166 5.41 2.82 -27.93
CA THR A 166 6.81 2.40 -28.16
C THR A 166 7.22 1.32 -27.16
N LEU A 167 8.23 0.51 -27.53
CA LEU A 167 8.76 -0.51 -26.64
C LEU A 167 9.36 0.08 -25.35
N ASP A 168 9.98 1.25 -25.44
CA ASP A 168 10.56 1.95 -24.28
C ASP A 168 9.48 2.38 -23.29
N GLU A 169 8.35 2.93 -23.77
CA GLU A 169 7.19 3.26 -22.92
C GLU A 169 6.62 2.00 -22.26
N ALA A 170 6.42 0.92 -23.03
CA ALA A 170 5.89 -0.33 -22.51
C ALA A 170 6.81 -0.92 -21.43
N SER A 171 8.12 -0.87 -21.65
CA SER A 171 9.15 -1.37 -20.73
C SER A 171 9.21 -0.53 -19.45
N GLY A 172 9.12 0.79 -19.55
CA GLY A 172 9.07 1.70 -18.41
C GLY A 172 7.84 1.47 -17.54
N CYS A 173 6.66 1.36 -18.16
CA CYS A 173 5.40 1.07 -17.47
C CYS A 173 5.44 -0.30 -16.76
N TYR A 174 5.88 -1.35 -17.46
CA TYR A 174 5.97 -2.69 -16.86
C TYR A 174 6.98 -2.75 -15.71
N THR A 175 8.16 -2.15 -15.88
CA THR A 175 9.19 -2.07 -14.83
C THR A 175 8.62 -1.40 -13.57
N THR A 176 7.90 -0.29 -13.74
CA THR A 176 7.29 0.44 -12.64
C THR A 176 6.27 -0.43 -11.89
N ILE A 177 5.30 -1.01 -12.60
CA ILE A 177 4.28 -1.89 -11.98
C ILE A 177 4.92 -3.11 -11.32
N SER A 178 5.87 -3.76 -12.00
CA SER A 178 6.51 -4.98 -11.52
C SER A 178 7.27 -4.75 -10.21
N SER A 179 7.88 -3.57 -10.05
CA SER A 179 8.56 -3.16 -8.81
C SER A 179 7.60 -3.00 -7.62
N LEU A 180 6.35 -2.60 -7.87
CA LEU A 180 5.36 -2.33 -6.82
C LEU A 180 4.61 -3.60 -6.37
N VAL A 181 4.31 -4.51 -7.29
CA VAL A 181 3.43 -5.68 -7.05
C VAL A 181 4.18 -6.90 -6.52
N GLY A 182 5.50 -7.02 -6.73
CA GLY A 182 6.27 -8.19 -6.26
C GLY A 182 5.90 -9.50 -6.97
N ASN A 183 6.47 -10.63 -6.53
CA ASN A 183 6.34 -11.97 -7.14
C ASN A 183 5.93 -13.08 -6.14
N THR A 184 5.39 -12.71 -4.97
CA THR A 184 5.32 -13.66 -3.85
C THR A 184 4.14 -14.64 -3.87
N LEU A 185 3.03 -14.32 -4.55
CA LEU A 185 1.82 -15.15 -4.57
C LEU A 185 1.34 -15.38 -6.01
N THR A 186 0.76 -16.54 -6.26
CA THR A 186 0.19 -16.86 -7.57
C THR A 186 -1.28 -16.45 -7.64
N MET A 187 -1.76 -16.09 -8.83
CA MET A 187 -3.18 -15.76 -9.06
C MET A 187 -4.11 -16.87 -8.56
N LYS A 188 -3.77 -18.12 -8.89
CA LYS A 188 -4.53 -19.30 -8.50
C LYS A 188 -4.68 -19.43 -6.97
N ASP A 189 -3.63 -19.12 -6.22
CA ASP A 189 -3.67 -19.20 -4.76
C ASP A 189 -4.57 -18.12 -4.15
N LEU A 190 -4.55 -16.91 -4.71
CA LEU A 190 -5.37 -15.81 -4.23
C LEU A 190 -6.85 -16.01 -4.57
N THR A 191 -7.17 -16.43 -5.80
CA THR A 191 -8.56 -16.70 -6.21
C THR A 191 -9.19 -17.78 -5.35
N ARG A 192 -8.46 -18.89 -5.12
CA ARG A 192 -8.93 -19.95 -4.20
C ARG A 192 -9.17 -19.41 -2.79
N LYS A 193 -8.23 -18.62 -2.25
CA LYS A 193 -8.40 -18.03 -0.92
C LYS A 193 -9.62 -17.11 -0.88
N LEU A 194 -9.88 -16.33 -1.92
CA LEU A 194 -11.02 -15.42 -1.99
C LEU A 194 -12.35 -16.19 -1.99
N GLU A 195 -12.46 -17.26 -2.78
CA GLU A 195 -13.65 -18.12 -2.84
C GLU A 195 -13.97 -18.82 -1.52
N GLU A 196 -12.94 -19.16 -0.74
CA GLU A 196 -13.05 -19.87 0.53
C GLU A 196 -13.22 -18.93 1.74
N ASN A 197 -13.16 -17.61 1.56
CA ASN A 197 -13.11 -16.65 2.66
C ASN A 197 -14.48 -16.04 3.00
N PRO A 198 -15.01 -16.28 4.21
CA PRO A 198 -16.28 -15.67 4.63
C PRO A 198 -16.12 -14.23 5.15
N ASP A 199 -14.90 -13.76 5.43
CA ASP A 199 -14.65 -12.43 5.99
C ASP A 199 -14.61 -11.37 4.87
N GLU A 200 -15.50 -10.40 4.94
CA GLU A 200 -15.64 -9.35 3.91
C GLU A 200 -14.37 -8.48 3.80
N ASP A 201 -13.75 -8.16 4.93
CA ASP A 201 -12.55 -7.32 4.97
C ASP A 201 -11.34 -8.04 4.36
N GLU A 202 -11.15 -9.31 4.69
CA GLU A 202 -10.12 -10.14 4.08
C GLU A 202 -10.41 -10.44 2.60
N SER A 203 -11.69 -10.60 2.22
CA SER A 203 -12.10 -10.74 0.82
C SER A 203 -11.74 -9.51 -0.01
N TRP A 204 -11.96 -8.31 0.54
CA TRP A 204 -11.53 -7.05 -0.08
C TRP A 204 -10.01 -7.00 -0.29
N LEU A 205 -9.23 -7.44 0.69
CA LEU A 205 -7.76 -7.47 0.57
C LEU A 205 -7.27 -8.45 -0.48
N LEU A 206 -7.88 -9.64 -0.54
CA LEU A 206 -7.57 -10.65 -1.55
C LEU A 206 -7.95 -10.16 -2.95
N ALA A 207 -9.11 -9.54 -3.11
CA ALA A 207 -9.54 -8.94 -4.36
C ALA A 207 -8.60 -7.81 -4.81
N ARG A 208 -8.15 -6.96 -3.88
CA ARG A 208 -7.14 -5.91 -4.17
C ARG A 208 -5.81 -6.51 -4.63
N GLU A 209 -5.34 -7.59 -4.00
CA GLU A 209 -4.10 -8.24 -4.39
C GLU A 209 -4.22 -8.96 -5.74
N ILE A 210 -5.37 -9.57 -6.04
CA ILE A 210 -5.70 -10.11 -7.36
C ILE A 210 -5.62 -8.99 -8.41
N PHE A 211 -6.28 -7.85 -8.17
CA PHE A 211 -6.24 -6.71 -9.10
C PHE A 211 -4.82 -6.21 -9.38
N ARG A 212 -3.96 -6.17 -8.35
CA ARG A 212 -2.54 -5.81 -8.50
C ARG A 212 -1.80 -6.79 -9.40
N LEU A 213 -1.98 -8.09 -9.20
CA LEU A 213 -1.37 -9.12 -10.05
C LEU A 213 -1.91 -9.09 -11.49
N GLU A 214 -3.23 -8.94 -11.67
CA GLU A 214 -3.85 -8.83 -12.99
C GLU A 214 -3.32 -7.61 -13.74
N THR A 215 -3.21 -6.48 -13.05
CA THR A 215 -2.59 -5.28 -13.60
C THR A 215 -1.16 -5.56 -14.06
N LYS A 216 -0.34 -6.20 -13.23
CA LYS A 216 1.02 -6.57 -13.62
C LYS A 216 1.07 -7.46 -14.87
N GLU A 217 0.22 -8.49 -14.95
CA GLU A 217 0.18 -9.36 -16.13
C GLU A 217 -0.37 -8.65 -17.38
N ARG A 218 -1.30 -7.70 -17.23
CA ARG A 218 -1.76 -6.84 -18.35
C ARG A 218 -0.63 -6.01 -18.93
N TYR A 219 0.15 -5.32 -18.08
CA TYR A 219 1.30 -4.53 -18.53
C TYR A 219 2.41 -5.42 -19.12
N ARG A 220 2.56 -6.66 -18.62
CA ARG A 220 3.46 -7.65 -19.24
C ARG A 220 3.01 -8.04 -20.64
N GLY A 221 1.71 -8.29 -20.84
CA GLY A 221 1.13 -8.60 -22.14
C GLY A 221 1.40 -7.48 -23.15
N MET A 222 1.13 -6.23 -22.77
CA MET A 222 1.41 -5.07 -23.62
C MET A 222 2.87 -4.94 -24.03
N LEU A 223 3.79 -5.20 -23.10
CA LEU A 223 5.23 -5.21 -23.43
C LEU A 223 5.57 -6.27 -24.49
N ILE A 224 4.98 -7.46 -24.38
CA ILE A 224 5.18 -8.53 -25.36
C ILE A 224 4.57 -8.14 -26.71
N ASP A 225 3.36 -7.59 -26.71
CA ASP A 225 2.65 -7.21 -27.94
C ASP A 225 3.42 -6.13 -28.72
N VAL A 226 3.85 -5.05 -28.05
CA VAL A 226 4.67 -3.99 -28.68
C VAL A 226 6.00 -4.54 -29.19
N ALA A 227 6.66 -5.42 -28.43
CA ALA A 227 7.91 -6.05 -28.87
C ALA A 227 7.73 -6.92 -30.12
N LEU A 228 6.58 -7.60 -30.26
CA LEU A 228 6.26 -8.39 -31.44
C LEU A 228 5.95 -7.50 -32.65
N GLU A 229 5.25 -6.38 -32.45
CA GLU A 229 4.93 -5.39 -33.47
C GLU A 229 6.19 -4.74 -34.05
N GLU A 230 7.08 -4.19 -33.21
CA GLU A 230 8.33 -3.57 -33.66
C GLU A 230 9.20 -4.57 -34.44
N LYS A 231 9.32 -5.80 -33.93
CA LYS A 231 10.07 -6.86 -34.62
C LYS A 231 9.47 -7.21 -35.98
N LEU A 232 8.13 -7.23 -36.09
CA LEU A 232 7.45 -7.48 -37.35
C LEU A 232 7.70 -6.33 -38.35
N GLU A 233 7.65 -5.09 -37.89
CA GLU A 233 7.95 -3.91 -38.70
C GLU A 233 9.39 -3.91 -39.22
N GLU A 234 10.35 -4.26 -38.36
CA GLU A 234 11.75 -4.41 -38.75
C GLU A 234 11.93 -5.47 -39.85
N GLN A 235 11.31 -6.64 -39.68
CA GLN A 235 11.33 -7.71 -40.68
C GLN A 235 10.70 -7.27 -42.00
N LEU A 236 9.59 -6.53 -41.96
CA LEU A 236 8.93 -6.00 -43.15
C LEU A 236 9.79 -4.93 -43.84
N SER A 237 10.44 -4.05 -43.08
CA SER A 237 11.36 -3.04 -43.59
C SER A 237 12.56 -3.70 -44.29
N ASN A 238 13.19 -4.67 -43.65
CA ASN A 238 14.31 -5.44 -44.20
C ASN A 238 13.91 -6.18 -45.49
N ARG A 239 12.71 -6.79 -45.54
CA ARG A 239 12.18 -7.40 -46.77
C ARG A 239 11.94 -6.38 -47.88
N ARG A 240 11.44 -5.19 -47.56
CA ARG A 240 11.22 -4.09 -48.53
C ARG A 240 12.56 -3.58 -49.07
N ALA A 241 13.56 -3.39 -48.22
CA ALA A 241 14.91 -2.99 -48.61
C ALA A 241 15.58 -4.03 -49.53
N ALA A 242 15.51 -5.32 -49.17
CA ALA A 242 16.05 -6.42 -49.99
C ALA A 242 15.34 -6.55 -51.36
N LYS A 243 14.05 -6.22 -51.45
CA LYS A 243 13.33 -6.17 -52.75
C LYS A 243 13.79 -4.99 -53.61
N ARG A 244 14.09 -3.84 -53.00
CA ARG A 244 14.59 -2.66 -53.72
C ARG A 244 16.01 -2.89 -54.25
N SER A 245 16.90 -3.50 -53.46
CA SER A 245 18.27 -3.79 -53.89
C SER A 245 18.36 -4.80 -55.04
N ARG A 246 17.38 -5.70 -55.19
CA ARG A 246 17.30 -6.64 -56.33
C ARG A 246 16.82 -6.03 -57.64
N ARG A 247 16.26 -4.82 -57.61
CA ARG A 247 15.71 -4.12 -58.80
C ARG A 247 16.68 -3.11 -59.41
N ASN A 248 17.70 -2.71 -58.66
CA ASN A 248 18.80 -1.85 -59.13
C ASN A 248 19.99 -2.70 -59.53
#